data_AF-Q0I0J2-F1
#
_entry.id   AF-Q0I0J2-F1
#
_cell.length_a   1.000
_cell.length_b   1.000
_cell.length_c   1.000
_cell.angle_alpha   90.00
_cell.angle_beta   90.00
_cell.angle_gamma   90.00
#
_symmetry.space_group_name_H-M   'P 1'
#
loop_
_entity.id
_entity.type
_entity.pdbx_description
1 polymer ?
#
loop_
_entity_poly.entity_id
_entity_poly.type
_entity_poly.pdbx_seq_one_letter_code
_entity_poly.pdbx_strand_id
1 'polypeptide(L)'
;MNTHTKVFGGLLILALIPCGIWAAQQASTQSSSDTQISINSRNYPDFSWIYVRQDGELTIGAGESQDWNKLKRQGNAYQTDYLWVKTGGNRYVITDPALVNQVKEAVRPMQIQGEKMQRLGEQMQVKGDAISAETSKLVANIASGEKDAEVNAQIESLGASMDVMGKEMEQLGEEHQALVDVAEKQVYELAQNAIKNGTAVLAP
;
A
#
# COMPACT_ATOMS: atom_id res chain seq x y z
N MET A 1 30.86 -0.26 -40.38
CA MET A 1 29.76 -1.24 -40.25
C MET A 1 29.08 -0.93 -38.94
N ASN A 2 28.24 0.11 -38.83
CA ASN A 2 26.94 0.36 -39.50
C ASN A 2 25.98 -0.81 -39.24
N THR A 3 24.72 -0.70 -38.80
CA THR A 3 23.80 0.28 -38.17
C THR A 3 22.43 -0.44 -38.14
N HIS A 4 21.48 0.09 -37.34
CA HIS A 4 20.00 -0.09 -37.36
C HIS A 4 19.39 -1.11 -36.35
N THR A 5 18.37 -0.89 -35.48
CA THR A 5 17.42 0.19 -35.08
C THR A 5 15.95 -0.30 -35.15
N LYS A 6 15.15 -0.07 -34.07
CA LYS A 6 13.65 0.03 -33.94
C LYS A 6 12.83 -1.30 -33.94
N VAL A 7 11.63 -1.50 -33.35
CA VAL A 7 10.59 -0.72 -32.60
C VAL A 7 9.44 -1.68 -32.14
N PHE A 8 8.77 -1.35 -31.02
CA PHE A 8 7.37 -1.61 -30.57
C PHE A 8 6.62 -2.94 -30.79
N GLY A 9 5.75 -3.23 -29.80
CA GLY A 9 4.57 -4.12 -29.90
C GLY A 9 4.55 -5.08 -28.72
N GLY A 10 3.80 -4.85 -27.64
CA GLY A 10 2.34 -4.88 -27.66
C GLY A 10 1.88 -6.34 -27.61
N LEU A 11 1.81 -6.93 -26.42
CA LEU A 11 1.13 -8.21 -26.23
C LEU A 11 0.01 -8.05 -25.21
N LEU A 12 -1.16 -7.77 -25.77
CA LEU A 12 -2.47 -7.76 -25.13
C LEU A 12 -2.89 -9.23 -25.01
N ILE A 13 -2.74 -9.83 -23.83
CA ILE A 13 -3.33 -11.15 -23.55
C ILE A 13 -4.75 -10.93 -23.07
N LEU A 14 -5.68 -11.00 -24.02
CA LEU A 14 -7.10 -11.28 -23.80
C LEU A 14 -7.21 -12.66 -23.13
N ALA A 15 -7.41 -12.69 -21.81
CA ALA A 15 -7.90 -13.86 -21.11
C ALA A 15 -9.28 -13.53 -20.54
N LEU A 16 -10.32 -13.96 -21.25
CA LEU A 16 -11.63 -14.27 -20.69
C LEU A 16 -11.40 -15.34 -19.61
N ILE A 17 -11.30 -14.92 -18.35
CA ILE A 17 -11.29 -15.85 -17.23
C ILE A 17 -12.74 -15.96 -16.74
N PRO A 18 -13.36 -17.15 -16.82
CA PRO A 18 -14.54 -17.41 -16.02
C PRO A 18 -14.07 -17.39 -14.56
N CYS A 19 -14.39 -16.33 -13.82
CA CYS A 19 -14.03 -16.20 -12.39
C CYS A 19 -14.89 -17.13 -11.52
N GLY A 20 -14.76 -18.44 -11.74
CA GLY A 20 -15.01 -19.47 -10.76
C GLY A 20 -13.67 -20.14 -10.48
N ILE A 21 -13.32 -20.28 -9.20
CA ILE A 21 -12.04 -20.77 -8.65
C ILE A 21 -11.02 -19.65 -8.38
N TRP A 22 -11.18 -18.98 -7.24
CA TRP A 22 -10.06 -18.61 -6.36
C TRP A 22 -10.37 -19.07 -4.94
N ALA A 23 -10.43 -20.39 -4.76
CA ALA A 23 -10.29 -21.02 -3.46
C ALA A 23 -8.84 -21.52 -3.34
N ALA A 24 -7.89 -20.59 -3.26
CA ALA A 24 -6.57 -20.76 -2.66
C ALA A 24 -5.83 -19.42 -2.74
N GLN A 25 -5.20 -19.03 -1.63
CA GLN A 25 -4.28 -17.90 -1.49
C GLN A 25 -4.85 -16.50 -1.21
N GLN A 26 -5.72 -16.41 -0.20
CA GLN A 26 -5.55 -15.40 0.87
C GLN A 26 -6.35 -15.90 2.09
N ALA A 27 -5.90 -17.02 2.65
CA ALA A 27 -6.01 -17.16 4.09
C ALA A 27 -5.22 -15.97 4.64
N SER A 28 -5.93 -14.96 5.15
CA SER A 28 -5.38 -13.91 5.98
C SER A 28 -4.75 -14.58 7.19
N THR A 29 -3.51 -15.03 7.03
CA THR A 29 -2.67 -15.46 8.13
C THR A 29 -2.56 -14.29 9.09
N GLN A 30 -3.00 -14.53 10.33
CA GLN A 30 -2.84 -13.70 11.52
C GLN A 30 -3.65 -12.39 11.57
N SER A 31 -4.91 -12.55 11.99
CA SER A 31 -5.48 -11.62 12.98
C SER A 31 -4.69 -11.78 14.28
N SER A 32 -3.90 -10.75 14.63
CA SER A 32 -3.21 -10.41 15.90
C SER A 32 -1.74 -9.98 15.66
N SER A 33 -1.48 -8.73 15.24
CA SER A 33 -0.25 -7.90 15.48
C SER A 33 -0.09 -6.79 14.43
N ASP A 34 0.18 -5.56 14.90
CA ASP A 34 0.90 -4.46 14.25
C ASP A 34 0.61 -4.18 12.76
N THR A 35 -0.23 -3.18 12.49
CA THR A 35 -0.49 -2.66 11.13
C THR A 35 0.75 -1.92 10.60
N GLN A 36 1.68 -2.68 10.02
CA GLN A 36 2.84 -2.13 9.31
C GLN A 36 2.38 -1.48 7.99
N ILE A 37 2.58 -0.17 7.84
CA ILE A 37 2.28 0.60 6.63
C ILE A 37 3.53 0.69 5.74
N SER A 38 3.51 -0.02 4.61
CA SER A 38 4.56 0.07 3.60
C SER A 38 4.22 1.12 2.55
N ILE A 39 5.15 2.04 2.32
CA ILE A 39 5.03 3.13 1.36
C ILE A 39 5.87 2.81 0.13
N ASN A 40 5.33 3.11 -1.05
CA ASN A 40 6.09 3.06 -2.29
C ASN A 40 6.79 4.41 -2.52
N SER A 41 8.11 4.43 -2.35
CA SER A 41 8.92 5.62 -2.66
C SER A 41 9.07 5.79 -4.16
N ARG A 42 8.48 6.86 -4.71
CA ARG A 42 8.60 7.20 -6.14
C ARG A 42 9.54 8.37 -6.38
N ASN A 43 9.65 9.27 -5.41
CA ASN A 43 10.41 10.51 -5.55
C ASN A 43 11.86 10.38 -5.06
N TYR A 44 12.16 9.36 -4.25
CA TYR A 44 13.48 9.18 -3.63
C TYR A 44 13.97 7.72 -3.75
N PRO A 45 14.33 7.24 -4.95
CA PRO A 45 14.63 5.83 -5.20
C PRO A 45 15.82 5.28 -4.39
N ASP A 46 16.77 6.14 -4.01
CA ASP A 46 17.94 5.77 -3.20
C ASP A 46 17.73 6.04 -1.69
N PHE A 47 16.51 6.34 -1.27
CA PHE A 47 16.15 6.65 0.10
C PHE A 47 15.16 5.60 0.62
N SER A 48 15.53 4.94 1.71
CA SER A 48 14.59 4.11 2.46
C SER A 48 14.57 4.57 3.91
N TRP A 49 13.42 4.47 4.54
CA TRP A 49 13.24 4.83 5.94
C TRP A 49 12.17 3.97 6.58
N ILE A 50 12.36 3.64 7.85
CA ILE A 50 11.42 2.83 8.64
C ILE A 50 11.36 3.41 10.05
N TYR A 51 10.17 3.76 10.52
CA TYR A 51 9.92 4.15 11.91
C TYR A 51 9.75 2.91 12.78
N VAL A 52 10.59 2.80 13.80
CA VAL A 52 10.63 1.68 14.73
C VAL A 52 10.31 2.19 16.14
N ARG A 53 9.33 1.56 16.77
CA ARG A 53 8.92 1.89 18.14
C ARG A 53 9.87 1.27 19.16
N GLN A 54 9.85 1.82 20.38
CA GLN A 54 10.62 1.32 21.52
C GLN A 54 10.47 -0.20 21.77
N ASP A 55 9.27 -0.75 21.58
CA ASP A 55 8.96 -2.18 21.73
C ASP A 55 9.46 -3.06 20.57
N GLY A 56 10.02 -2.46 19.51
CA GLY A 56 10.50 -3.15 18.32
C GLY A 56 9.46 -3.30 17.21
N GLU A 57 8.24 -2.77 17.40
CA GLU A 57 7.23 -2.72 16.34
C GLU A 57 7.69 -1.83 15.18
N LEU A 58 7.59 -2.36 13.97
CA LEU A 58 7.81 -1.62 12.72
C LEU A 58 6.46 -1.10 12.25
N THR A 59 6.25 0.21 12.31
CA THR A 59 4.92 0.78 12.09
C THR A 59 4.73 1.32 10.68
N ILE A 60 5.69 2.07 10.16
CA ILE A 60 5.53 2.79 8.90
C ILE A 60 6.87 3.11 8.25
N GLY A 61 6.94 3.06 6.92
CA GLY A 61 8.17 3.34 6.22
C GLY A 61 8.10 3.13 4.72
N ALA A 62 9.10 3.67 4.02
CA ALA A 62 9.38 3.33 2.64
C ALA A 62 10.68 2.52 2.61
N GLY A 63 10.59 1.22 2.33
CA GLY A 63 11.78 0.36 2.34
C GLY A 63 11.52 -0.98 1.67
N GLU A 64 12.60 -1.62 1.24
CA GLU A 64 12.54 -2.94 0.61
C GLU A 64 12.18 -4.01 1.63
N SER A 65 11.48 -5.08 1.21
CA SER A 65 11.08 -6.19 2.09
C SER A 65 12.28 -6.79 2.87
N GLN A 66 13.48 -6.73 2.31
CA GLN A 66 14.69 -7.20 2.98
C GLN A 66 15.07 -6.34 4.19
N ASP A 67 14.89 -5.02 4.10
CA ASP A 67 15.18 -4.07 5.17
C ASP A 67 14.20 -4.26 6.34
N TRP A 68 12.89 -4.37 6.04
CA TRP A 68 11.86 -4.71 7.03
C TRP A 68 12.16 -6.01 7.76
N ASN A 69 12.46 -7.08 7.00
CA ASN A 69 12.76 -8.39 7.57
C ASN A 69 14.03 -8.38 8.43
N LYS A 70 15.05 -7.58 8.05
CA LYS A 70 16.27 -7.42 8.85
C LYS A 70 15.93 -6.74 10.19
N LEU A 71 15.23 -5.61 10.17
CA LEU A 71 14.86 -4.88 11.38
C LEU A 71 13.96 -5.70 12.30
N LYS A 72 12.98 -6.43 11.74
CA LYS A 72 12.07 -7.30 12.50
C LYS A 72 12.84 -8.38 13.26
N ARG A 73 13.83 -9.01 12.63
CA ARG A 73 14.68 -10.03 13.28
C ARG A 73 15.62 -9.43 14.33
N GLN A 74 16.12 -8.22 14.08
CA GLN A 74 17.04 -7.54 14.98
C GLN A 74 16.35 -6.99 16.23
N GLY A 75 15.06 -6.64 16.12
CA GLY A 75 14.34 -5.94 17.17
C GLY A 75 14.87 -4.52 17.40
N ASN A 76 14.56 -3.93 18.55
CA ASN A 76 15.02 -2.60 18.92
C ASN A 76 16.16 -2.64 19.95
N ALA A 77 17.40 -2.42 19.48
CA ALA A 77 18.58 -2.35 20.35
C ALA A 77 18.73 -1.01 21.09
N TYR A 78 17.99 0.03 20.70
CA TYR A 78 18.13 1.40 21.20
C TYR A 78 17.22 1.70 22.40
N GLN A 79 16.27 0.80 22.71
CA GLN A 79 15.32 0.93 23.83
C GLN A 79 14.54 2.26 23.80
N THR A 80 14.37 2.84 22.60
CA THR A 80 13.63 4.09 22.35
C THR A 80 13.07 4.07 20.93
N ASP A 81 12.11 4.94 20.66
CA ASP A 81 11.62 5.18 19.31
C ASP A 81 12.76 5.71 18.42
N TYR A 82 12.90 5.16 17.21
CA TYR A 82 13.94 5.62 16.28
C TYR A 82 13.51 5.58 14.83
N LEU A 83 14.13 6.44 14.02
CA LEU A 83 14.05 6.36 12.56
C LEU A 83 15.27 5.62 12.03
N TRP A 84 15.05 4.50 11.36
CA TRP A 84 16.05 3.87 10.52
C TRP A 84 16.03 4.50 9.13
N VAL A 85 17.20 4.74 8.54
CA VAL A 85 17.34 5.35 7.21
C VAL A 85 18.42 4.61 6.41
N LYS A 86 18.18 4.37 5.12
CA LYS A 86 19.18 3.93 4.13
C LYS A 86 19.28 4.99 3.04
N THR A 87 20.47 5.54 2.83
CA THR A 87 20.72 6.49 1.75
C THR A 87 22.19 6.48 1.35
N GLY A 88 22.47 6.64 0.05
CA GLY A 88 23.84 6.65 -0.48
C GLY A 88 24.65 5.39 -0.14
N GLY A 89 23.97 4.23 -0.03
CA GLY A 89 24.57 2.95 0.36
C GLY A 89 24.84 2.79 1.86
N ASN A 90 24.70 3.84 2.65
CA ASN A 90 24.89 3.82 4.10
C ASN A 90 23.56 3.65 4.83
N ARG A 91 23.64 3.15 6.06
CA ARG A 91 22.50 3.04 6.98
C ARG A 91 22.74 3.95 8.17
N TYR A 92 21.67 4.60 8.61
CA TYR A 92 21.69 5.52 9.73
C TYR A 92 20.53 5.23 10.68
N VAL A 93 20.71 5.60 11.93
CA VAL A 93 19.67 5.60 12.95
C VAL A 93 19.61 6.97 13.59
N ILE A 94 18.40 7.49 13.76
CA ILE A 94 18.10 8.75 14.44
C ILE A 94 17.25 8.41 15.67
N THR A 95 17.81 8.63 16.85
CA THR A 95 17.15 8.41 18.16
C THR A 95 16.77 9.70 18.88
N ASP A 96 17.09 10.87 18.31
CA ASP A 96 16.72 12.16 18.89
C ASP A 96 15.19 12.26 19.01
N PRO A 97 14.63 12.37 20.23
CA PRO A 97 13.19 12.35 20.43
C PRO A 97 12.44 13.47 19.72
N ALA A 98 13.06 14.65 19.55
CA ALA A 98 12.43 15.77 18.87
C ALA A 98 12.38 15.53 17.35
N LEU A 99 13.41 14.92 16.77
CA LEU A 99 13.40 14.54 15.35
C LEU A 99 12.44 13.38 15.08
N VAL A 100 12.43 12.37 15.96
CA VAL A 100 11.51 11.23 15.84
C VAL A 100 10.06 11.67 15.99
N ASN A 101 9.75 12.60 16.89
CA ASN A 101 8.40 13.18 16.98
C ASN A 101 8.00 13.95 15.72
N GLN A 102 8.93 14.67 15.07
CA GLN A 102 8.63 15.34 13.80
C GLN A 102 8.29 14.33 12.69
N VAL A 103 8.98 13.19 12.64
CA VAL A 103 8.62 12.09 11.72
C VAL A 103 7.20 11.58 12.01
N LYS A 104 6.86 11.35 13.29
CA LYS A 104 5.52 10.89 13.70
C LYS A 104 4.43 11.87 13.26
N GLU A 105 4.67 13.18 13.41
CA GLU A 105 3.72 14.18 12.94
C GLU A 105 3.64 14.26 11.41
N ALA A 106 4.76 14.11 10.70
CA ALA A 106 4.79 14.11 9.24
C ALA A 106 3.94 12.99 8.63
N VAL A 107 3.97 11.80 9.24
CA VAL A 107 3.27 10.62 8.72
C VAL A 107 1.83 10.48 9.21
N ARG A 108 1.46 11.19 10.28
CA ARG A 108 0.14 11.11 10.93
C ARG A 108 -1.04 11.30 9.97
N PRO A 109 -1.06 12.32 9.06
CA PRO A 109 -2.19 12.49 8.15
C PRO A 109 -2.41 11.28 7.24
N MET A 110 -1.32 10.69 6.74
CA MET A 110 -1.37 9.51 5.89
C MET A 110 -1.82 8.26 6.65
N GLN A 111 -1.40 8.09 7.91
CA GLN A 111 -1.90 7.00 8.77
C GLN A 111 -3.40 7.09 9.00
N ILE A 112 -3.91 8.28 9.36
CA ILE A 112 -5.34 8.53 9.56
C ILE A 112 -6.11 8.22 8.27
N GLN A 113 -5.58 8.62 7.11
CA GLN A 113 -6.20 8.31 5.83
C GLN A 113 -6.21 6.82 5.53
N GLY A 114 -5.08 6.13 5.77
CA GLY A 114 -4.97 4.68 5.60
C GLY A 114 -5.97 3.90 6.45
N GLU A 115 -6.15 4.27 7.72
CA GLU A 115 -7.15 3.66 8.61
C GLU A 115 -8.59 3.86 8.08
N LYS A 116 -8.90 5.04 7.53
CA LYS A 116 -10.20 5.29 6.91
C LYS A 116 -10.39 4.43 5.66
N MET A 117 -9.38 4.34 4.81
CA MET A 117 -9.39 3.50 3.61
C MET A 117 -9.56 2.03 3.95
N GLN A 118 -8.88 1.53 4.99
CA GLN A 118 -9.02 0.16 5.44
C GLN A 118 -10.46 -0.14 5.88
N ARG A 119 -11.05 0.69 6.75
CA ARG A 119 -12.45 0.51 7.18
C ARG A 119 -13.43 0.57 6.01
N LEU A 120 -13.19 1.48 5.07
CA LEU A 120 -14.02 1.60 3.88
C LEU A 120 -13.88 0.37 2.97
N GLY A 121 -12.66 -0.14 2.80
CA GLY A 121 -12.38 -1.37 2.06
C GLY A 121 -13.07 -2.60 2.67
N GLU A 122 -13.04 -2.74 3.99
CA GLU A 122 -13.76 -3.81 4.72
C GLU A 122 -15.28 -3.74 4.44
N GLN A 123 -15.87 -2.55 4.47
CA GLN A 123 -17.29 -2.36 4.12
C GLN A 123 -17.58 -2.68 2.66
N MET A 124 -16.68 -2.31 1.75
CA MET A 124 -16.81 -2.61 0.32
C MET A 124 -16.68 -4.09 0.02
N GLN A 125 -15.80 -4.81 0.71
CA GLN A 125 -15.65 -6.25 0.56
C GLN A 125 -16.97 -6.98 0.89
N VAL A 126 -17.59 -6.64 2.03
CA VAL A 126 -18.90 -7.21 2.43
C VAL A 126 -19.97 -6.95 1.37
N LYS A 127 -20.01 -5.72 0.83
CA LYS A 127 -20.95 -5.36 -0.25
C LYS A 127 -20.64 -6.12 -1.54
N GLY A 128 -19.37 -6.23 -1.92
CA GLY A 128 -18.90 -6.95 -3.10
C GLY A 128 -19.25 -8.43 -3.05
N ASP A 129 -19.10 -9.06 -1.89
CA ASP A 129 -19.48 -10.47 -1.68
C ASP A 129 -20.99 -10.69 -1.86
N ALA A 130 -21.82 -9.81 -1.30
CA ALA A 130 -23.27 -9.86 -1.46
C ALA A 130 -23.68 -9.68 -2.93
N ILE A 131 -23.11 -8.67 -3.59
CA ILE A 131 -23.28 -8.38 -5.01
C ILE A 131 -22.89 -9.59 -5.88
N SER A 132 -21.74 -10.20 -5.60
CA SER A 132 -21.22 -11.34 -6.35
C SER A 132 -22.13 -12.56 -6.20
N ALA A 133 -22.64 -12.81 -4.99
CA ALA A 133 -23.59 -13.89 -4.73
C ALA A 133 -24.92 -13.67 -5.45
N GLU A 134 -25.43 -12.45 -5.48
CA GLU A 134 -26.66 -12.09 -6.21
C GLU A 134 -26.46 -12.21 -7.72
N THR A 135 -25.35 -11.69 -8.25
CA THR A 135 -24.98 -11.82 -9.67
C THR A 135 -24.87 -13.28 -10.09
N SER A 136 -24.26 -14.12 -9.26
CA SER A 136 -24.13 -15.56 -9.54
C SER A 136 -25.49 -16.26 -9.65
N LYS A 137 -26.46 -15.88 -8.80
CA LYS A 137 -27.84 -16.38 -8.89
C LYS A 137 -28.53 -15.90 -10.18
N LEU A 138 -28.40 -14.61 -10.50
CA LEU A 138 -28.99 -14.03 -11.71
C LEU A 138 -28.42 -14.68 -12.98
N VAL A 139 -27.10 -14.86 -13.06
CA VAL A 139 -26.44 -15.53 -14.19
C VAL A 139 -26.87 -17.00 -14.30
N ALA A 140 -27.03 -17.71 -13.17
CA ALA A 140 -27.54 -19.08 -13.18
C ALA A 140 -28.99 -19.15 -13.73
N ASN A 141 -29.84 -18.19 -13.36
CA ASN A 141 -31.23 -18.11 -13.85
C ASN A 141 -31.29 -17.80 -15.36
N ILE A 142 -30.41 -16.91 -15.87
CA ILE A 142 -30.29 -16.64 -17.30
C ILE A 142 -29.85 -17.90 -18.06
N ALA A 143 -28.88 -18.65 -17.51
CA ALA A 143 -28.39 -19.88 -18.12
C ALA A 143 -29.46 -20.98 -18.22
N SER A 144 -30.48 -20.95 -17.36
CA SER A 144 -31.66 -21.83 -17.45
C SER A 144 -32.68 -21.45 -18.54
N GLY A 145 -32.46 -20.37 -19.29
CA GLY A 145 -33.22 -20.04 -20.50
C GLY A 145 -34.29 -18.94 -20.34
N GLU A 146 -34.46 -18.37 -19.15
CA GLU A 146 -35.32 -17.20 -18.93
C GLU A 146 -34.53 -15.92 -19.23
N LYS A 147 -34.66 -15.40 -20.45
CA LYS A 147 -34.26 -14.03 -20.79
C LYS A 147 -35.29 -13.06 -20.21
N ASP A 148 -35.11 -12.71 -18.95
CA ASP A 148 -35.89 -11.66 -18.31
C ASP A 148 -35.21 -10.30 -18.53
N ALA A 149 -35.94 -9.35 -19.12
CA ALA A 149 -35.45 -7.99 -19.34
C ALA A 149 -35.14 -7.29 -18.01
N GLU A 150 -35.85 -7.66 -16.93
CA GLU A 150 -35.64 -7.11 -15.59
C GLU A 150 -34.30 -7.58 -15.00
N VAL A 151 -33.90 -8.82 -15.25
CA VAL A 151 -32.59 -9.35 -14.81
C VAL A 151 -31.44 -8.63 -15.52
N ASN A 152 -31.55 -8.37 -16.83
CA ASN A 152 -30.52 -7.62 -17.55
C ASN A 152 -30.39 -6.19 -17.02
N ALA A 153 -31.50 -5.51 -16.72
CA ALA A 153 -31.48 -4.17 -16.12
C ALA A 153 -30.80 -4.16 -14.74
N GLN A 154 -31.00 -5.19 -13.92
CA GLN A 154 -30.32 -5.33 -12.63
C GLN A 154 -28.81 -5.51 -12.79
N ILE A 155 -28.37 -6.32 -13.76
CA ILE A 155 -26.95 -6.52 -14.07
C ILE A 155 -26.29 -5.22 -14.54
N GLU A 156 -26.96 -4.47 -15.41
CA GLU A 156 -26.47 -3.16 -15.90
C GLU A 156 -26.36 -2.14 -14.76
N SER A 157 -27.39 -2.03 -13.91
CA SER A 157 -27.38 -1.15 -12.74
C SER A 157 -26.24 -1.50 -11.76
N LEU A 158 -25.96 -2.78 -11.61
CA LEU A 158 -24.88 -3.24 -10.78
C LEU A 158 -23.50 -2.89 -11.36
N GLY A 159 -23.31 -3.12 -12.66
CA GLY A 159 -22.09 -2.72 -13.37
C GLY A 159 -21.81 -1.23 -13.26
N ALA A 160 -22.85 -0.39 -13.39
CA ALA A 160 -22.73 1.06 -13.18
C ALA A 160 -22.33 1.41 -11.74
N SER A 161 -22.85 0.70 -10.74
CA SER A 161 -22.47 0.91 -9.33
C SER A 161 -21.00 0.54 -9.08
N MET A 162 -20.50 -0.51 -9.73
CA MET A 162 -19.09 -0.91 -9.65
C MET A 162 -18.17 0.11 -10.33
N ASP A 163 -18.58 0.71 -11.44
CA ASP A 163 -17.80 1.76 -12.13
C ASP A 163 -17.67 3.03 -11.27
N VAL A 164 -18.75 3.46 -10.63
CA VAL A 164 -18.72 4.60 -9.68
C VAL A 164 -17.77 4.30 -8.52
N MET A 165 -17.88 3.11 -7.92
CA MET A 165 -16.99 2.68 -6.84
C MET A 165 -15.51 2.63 -7.28
N GLY A 166 -15.23 2.20 -8.50
CA GLY A 166 -13.89 2.19 -9.07
C GLY A 166 -13.30 3.60 -9.17
N LYS A 167 -14.10 4.58 -9.62
CA LYS A 167 -13.69 5.99 -9.70
C LYS A 167 -13.45 6.61 -8.32
N GLU A 168 -14.29 6.31 -7.35
CA GLU A 168 -14.09 6.75 -5.96
C GLU A 168 -12.79 6.18 -5.37
N MET A 169 -12.48 4.92 -5.65
CA MET A 169 -11.21 4.29 -5.23
C MET A 169 -9.99 4.91 -5.89
N GLU A 170 -10.08 5.25 -7.17
CA GLU A 170 -9.01 5.95 -7.90
C GLU A 170 -8.73 7.31 -7.26
N GLN A 171 -9.77 8.13 -7.07
CA GLN A 171 -9.64 9.44 -6.42
C GLN A 171 -9.06 9.32 -5.00
N LEU A 172 -9.54 8.37 -4.21
CA LEU A 172 -9.06 8.14 -2.86
C LEU A 172 -7.59 7.71 -2.83
N GLY A 173 -7.17 6.92 -3.82
CA GLY A 173 -5.77 6.54 -4.05
C GLY A 173 -4.89 7.73 -4.38
N GLU A 174 -5.36 8.65 -5.24
CA GLU A 174 -4.65 9.89 -5.55
C GLU A 174 -4.48 10.80 -4.33
N GLU A 175 -5.55 10.99 -3.55
CA GLU A 175 -5.50 11.77 -2.31
C GLU A 175 -4.53 11.15 -1.29
N HIS A 176 -4.56 9.83 -1.13
CA HIS A 176 -3.64 9.11 -0.26
C HIS A 176 -2.19 9.29 -0.72
N GLN A 177 -1.96 9.18 -2.02
CA GLN A 177 -0.63 9.34 -2.60
C GLN A 177 -0.09 10.76 -2.45
N ALA A 178 -0.93 11.79 -2.51
CA ALA A 178 -0.50 13.15 -2.22
C ALA A 178 -0.03 13.31 -0.76
N LEU A 179 -0.71 12.65 0.20
CA LEU A 179 -0.28 12.62 1.60
C LEU A 179 1.03 11.85 1.78
N VAL A 180 1.19 10.73 1.07
CA VAL A 180 2.46 9.97 1.00
C VAL A 180 3.60 10.88 0.54
N ASP A 181 3.42 11.59 -0.57
CA ASP A 181 4.46 12.42 -1.17
C ASP A 181 4.88 13.57 -0.23
N VAL A 182 3.91 14.18 0.47
CA VAL A 182 4.18 15.23 1.49
C VAL A 182 4.94 14.65 2.69
N ALA A 183 4.49 13.54 3.24
CA ALA A 183 5.12 12.90 4.39
C ALA A 183 6.55 12.45 4.05
N GLU A 184 6.73 11.80 2.91
CA GLU A 184 8.03 11.31 2.45
C GLU A 184 9.02 12.44 2.25
N LYS A 185 8.60 13.55 1.63
CA LYS A 185 9.44 14.75 1.50
C LYS A 185 9.91 15.28 2.85
N GLN A 186 9.01 15.38 3.82
CA GLN A 186 9.35 15.87 5.17
C GLN A 186 10.33 14.91 5.86
N VAL A 187 10.08 13.59 5.80
CA VAL A 187 10.98 12.59 6.38
C VAL A 187 12.35 12.62 5.71
N TYR A 188 12.40 12.76 4.38
CA TYR A 188 13.65 12.93 3.64
C TYR A 188 14.42 14.15 4.10
N GLU A 189 13.79 15.34 4.14
CA GLU A 189 14.45 16.57 4.58
C GLU A 189 14.95 16.48 6.02
N LEU A 190 14.16 15.89 6.93
CA LEU A 190 14.56 15.65 8.32
C LEU A 190 15.77 14.72 8.40
N ALA A 191 15.75 13.60 7.68
CA ALA A 191 16.84 12.63 7.67
C ALA A 191 18.14 13.24 7.12
N GLN A 192 18.05 13.97 5.99
CA GLN A 192 19.22 14.61 5.38
C GLN A 192 19.81 15.68 6.30
N ASN A 193 18.98 16.46 6.99
CA ASN A 193 19.44 17.42 7.98
C ASN A 193 20.11 16.74 9.18
N ALA A 194 19.54 15.63 9.66
CA ALA A 194 20.13 14.87 10.77
C ALA A 194 21.50 14.27 10.40
N ILE A 195 21.62 13.74 9.18
CA ILE A 195 22.89 13.23 8.64
C ILE A 195 23.91 14.37 8.51
N LYS A 196 23.53 15.50 7.92
CA LYS A 196 24.41 16.66 7.72
C LYS A 196 24.91 17.24 9.04
N ASN A 197 24.05 17.29 10.05
CA ASN A 197 24.37 17.87 11.36
C ASN A 197 25.02 16.85 12.34
N GLY A 198 25.18 15.59 11.92
CA GLY A 198 25.81 14.54 12.73
C GLY A 198 24.93 14.02 13.88
N THR A 199 23.62 14.30 13.87
CA THR A 199 22.68 13.74 14.85
C THR A 199 22.17 12.35 14.44
N ALA A 200 22.38 11.95 13.18
CA ALA A 200 22.18 10.58 12.73
C ALA A 200 23.46 9.75 12.96
N VAL A 201 23.31 8.57 13.55
CA VAL A 201 24.43 7.65 13.82
C VAL A 201 24.49 6.58 12.74
N LEU A 202 25.69 6.27 12.24
CA LEU A 202 25.91 5.17 11.31
C LEU A 202 25.48 3.83 11.94
N ALA A 203 24.64 3.10 11.23
CA ALA A 203 24.18 1.78 11.62
C ALA A 203 25.03 0.69 10.93
N PRO A 204 25.31 -0.43 11.61
CA PRO A 204 26.08 -1.54 11.06
C PRO A 204 25.36 -2.33 9.94
#